data_AF-A0A656JVZ4-F1
#
_entry.id   AF-A0A656JVZ4-F1
#
_cell.length_a   1.000
_cell.length_b   1.000
_cell.length_c   1.000
_cell.angle_alpha   90.00
_cell.angle_beta   90.00
_cell.angle_gamma   90.00
#
_symmetry.space_group_name_H-M   'P 1'
#
loop_
_entity.id
_entity.type
_entity.pdbx_description
1 polymer ?
#
loop_
_entity_poly.entity_id
_entity_poly.type
_entity_poly.pdbx_seq_one_letter_code
_entity_poly.pdbx_strand_id
1 'polypeptide(L)'
;YLRSQNKLVEAQRLEQRTRFDLEMMLELGYCNGIENYSRYLSGRPSGAPPPTLFDYLPADALLVIDESHVSVPQVGAMYKGDRSRKETLVEYGFRLPSALDNRPMRFDEWEAISPQTIFVSATPGNYEAEHAGRIVEQVVR
;
A
#
# COMPACT_ATOMS: atom_id res chain seq x y z
N TYR A 1 23.34 -8.75 -3.54
CA TYR A 1 22.27 -9.64 -4.06
C TYR A 1 22.31 -9.79 -5.58
N LEU A 2 22.06 -8.75 -6.39
CA LEU A 2 22.04 -8.93 -7.86
C LEU A 2 23.39 -9.40 -8.44
N ARG A 3 24.51 -8.86 -7.94
CA ARG A 3 25.86 -9.30 -8.33
C ARG A 3 26.12 -10.78 -8.01
N SER A 4 25.66 -11.28 -6.87
CA SER A 4 25.80 -12.70 -6.50
C SER A 4 24.90 -13.63 -7.32
N GLN A 5 23.96 -13.09 -8.10
CA GLN A 5 23.12 -13.82 -9.05
C GLN A 5 23.60 -13.65 -10.51
N ASN A 6 24.77 -13.06 -10.72
CA ASN A 6 25.30 -12.74 -12.05
C ASN A 6 24.38 -11.81 -12.89
N LYS A 7 23.46 -11.07 -12.25
CA LYS A 7 22.59 -10.05 -12.86
C LYS A 7 23.30 -8.69 -12.93
N LEU A 8 24.35 -8.62 -13.76
CA LEU A 8 25.28 -7.47 -13.77
C LEU A 8 24.65 -6.19 -14.32
N VAL A 9 23.78 -6.29 -15.34
CA VAL A 9 23.10 -5.14 -15.95
C VAL A 9 22.10 -4.53 -14.96
N GLU A 10 21.30 -5.37 -14.30
CA GLU A 10 20.37 -4.98 -13.25
C GLU A 10 21.10 -4.35 -12.06
N ALA A 11 22.25 -4.92 -11.67
CA ALA A 11 23.07 -4.36 -10.61
C ALA A 11 23.59 -2.96 -10.95
N GLN A 12 24.10 -2.76 -12.17
CA GLN A 12 24.57 -1.46 -12.63
C GLN A 12 23.42 -0.44 -12.70
N ARG A 13 22.26 -0.85 -13.24
CA ARG A 13 21.05 -0.01 -13.33
C ARG A 13 20.61 0.46 -11.95
N LEU A 14 20.53 -0.46 -10.99
CA LEU A 14 20.13 -0.17 -9.62
C LEU A 14 21.12 0.80 -8.96
N GLU A 15 22.42 0.54 -9.11
CA GLU A 15 23.48 1.37 -8.54
C GLU A 15 23.42 2.81 -9.07
N GLN A 16 23.34 2.99 -10.39
CA GLN A 16 23.25 4.32 -11.00
C GLN A 16 22.02 5.08 -10.53
N ARG A 17 20.85 4.43 -10.53
CA ARG A 17 19.59 5.05 -10.13
C ARG A 17 19.59 5.44 -8.65
N THR A 18 20.00 4.53 -7.77
CA THR A 18 19.99 4.79 -6.32
C THR A 18 21.00 5.86 -5.94
N ARG A 19 22.19 5.89 -6.57
CA ARG A 19 23.18 6.95 -6.31
C ARG A 19 22.68 8.32 -6.75
N PHE A 20 22.07 8.40 -7.93
CA PHE A 20 21.45 9.64 -8.40
C PHE A 20 20.34 10.12 -7.47
N ASP A 21 19.43 9.22 -7.07
CA ASP A 21 18.35 9.56 -6.13
C ASP A 21 18.92 10.04 -4.77
N LEU A 22 20.01 9.43 -4.28
CA LEU A 22 20.70 9.85 -3.04
C LEU A 22 21.33 11.25 -3.17
N GLU A 23 22.01 11.54 -4.29
CA GLU A 23 22.56 12.88 -4.56
C GLU A 23 21.44 13.92 -4.60
N MET A 24 20.33 13.62 -5.28
CA MET A 24 19.16 14.52 -5.34
C MET A 24 18.56 14.78 -3.94
N MET A 25 18.45 13.76 -3.10
CA MET A 25 17.98 13.92 -1.73
C MET A 25 18.93 14.74 -0.85
N LEU A 26 20.24 14.62 -1.04
CA LEU A 26 21.24 15.38 -0.28
C LEU A 26 21.29 16.85 -0.71
N GLU A 27 21.22 17.13 -2.01
CA GLU A 27 21.38 18.49 -2.55
C GLU A 27 20.06 19.29 -2.56
N LEU A 28 18.93 18.64 -2.87
CA LEU A 28 17.64 19.32 -3.04
C LEU A 28 16.60 18.97 -1.97
N GLY A 29 16.87 17.98 -1.12
CA GLY A 29 15.91 17.49 -0.13
C GLY A 29 14.80 16.60 -0.70
N TYR A 30 14.81 16.29 -2.00
CA TYR A 30 13.85 15.37 -2.63
C TYR A 30 14.42 14.69 -3.87
N CYS A 31 13.78 13.61 -4.32
CA CYS A 31 14.05 12.98 -5.61
C CYS A 31 12.76 12.50 -6.28
N ASN A 32 12.82 12.23 -7.58
CA ASN A 32 11.67 11.68 -8.31
C ASN A 32 11.42 10.22 -7.93
N GLY A 33 10.25 9.95 -7.35
CA GLY A 33 9.90 8.64 -6.84
C GLY A 33 10.39 8.40 -5.41
N ILE A 34 10.49 9.45 -4.59
CA ILE A 34 10.96 9.39 -3.20
C ILE A 34 10.17 8.39 -2.34
N GLU A 35 8.90 8.14 -2.68
CA GLU A 35 8.03 7.17 -2.02
C GLU A 35 8.59 5.74 -2.04
N ASN A 36 9.47 5.41 -3.00
CA ASN A 36 10.14 4.09 -3.04
C ASN A 36 11.16 3.89 -1.91
N TYR A 37 11.47 4.96 -1.16
CA TYR A 37 12.29 4.96 0.05
C TYR A 37 11.46 5.14 1.32
N SER A 38 10.12 5.08 1.24
CA SER A 38 9.21 5.40 2.35
C SER A 38 9.51 4.63 3.63
N ARG A 39 9.91 3.35 3.54
CA ARG A 39 10.35 2.55 4.70
C ARG A 39 11.45 3.25 5.50
N TYR A 40 12.49 3.71 4.82
CA TYR A 40 13.63 4.36 5.45
C TYR A 40 13.25 5.73 6.01
N LEU A 41 12.46 6.50 5.24
CA LEU A 41 12.02 7.84 5.61
C LEU A 41 11.04 7.84 6.79
N SER A 42 10.23 6.79 6.93
CA SER A 42 9.26 6.61 8.03
C SER A 42 9.80 5.80 9.21
N GLY A 43 11.03 5.29 9.14
CA GLY A 43 11.64 4.48 10.20
C GLY A 43 10.93 3.14 10.48
N ARG A 44 10.10 2.63 9.55
CA ARG A 44 9.35 1.38 9.73
C ARG A 44 10.23 0.15 9.47
N PRO A 45 9.99 -0.99 10.16
CA PRO A 45 10.73 -2.21 9.89
C PRO A 45 10.35 -2.82 8.53
N SER A 46 11.20 -3.70 8.00
CA SER A 46 10.94 -4.40 6.73
C SER A 46 9.62 -5.17 6.79
N GLY A 47 8.79 -5.09 5.75
CA GLY A 47 7.49 -5.74 5.67
C GLY A 47 6.34 -5.00 6.34
N ALA A 48 6.60 -4.02 7.21
CA ALA A 48 5.55 -3.22 7.83
C ALA A 48 4.75 -2.44 6.77
N PRO A 49 3.44 -2.22 6.98
CA PRO A 49 2.66 -1.37 6.10
C PRO A 49 3.26 0.04 6.10
N PRO A 50 3.19 0.80 4.99
CA PRO A 50 3.57 2.21 5.02
C PRO A 50 2.53 3.03 5.81
N PRO A 51 2.84 4.27 6.21
CA PRO A 51 1.83 5.20 6.67
C PRO A 51 0.76 5.41 5.59
N THR A 52 -0.50 5.38 5.99
CA THR A 52 -1.68 5.60 5.15
C THR A 52 -2.53 6.72 5.73
N LEU A 53 -3.63 7.07 5.07
CA LEU A 53 -4.58 8.06 5.61
C LEU A 53 -5.11 7.68 7.00
N PHE A 54 -5.26 6.39 7.31
CA PHE A 54 -5.75 5.91 8.60
C PHE A 54 -4.87 6.36 9.78
N ASP A 55 -3.55 6.51 9.57
CA ASP A 55 -2.63 6.98 10.61
C ASP A 55 -2.85 8.47 11.00
N TYR A 56 -3.58 9.23 10.17
CA TYR A 56 -3.85 10.66 10.38
C TYR A 56 -5.27 10.95 10.87
N LEU A 57 -6.13 9.93 10.91
CA LEU A 57 -7.51 10.10 11.36
C LEU A 57 -7.61 9.96 12.88
N PRO A 58 -8.55 10.67 13.53
CA PRO A 58 -8.89 10.42 14.93
C PRO A 58 -9.28 8.97 15.19
N ALA A 59 -9.02 8.47 16.39
CA ALA A 59 -9.36 7.09 16.77
C ALA A 59 -10.87 6.79 16.74
N ASP A 60 -11.71 7.83 16.84
CA ASP A 60 -13.17 7.80 16.77
C ASP A 60 -13.71 8.18 15.39
N ALA A 61 -12.87 8.22 14.36
CA ALA A 61 -13.30 8.45 12.99
C ALA A 61 -14.31 7.38 12.53
N LEU A 62 -15.22 7.79 11.63
CA LEU A 62 -16.17 6.89 11.00
C LEU A 62 -15.71 6.59 9.56
N LEU A 63 -15.62 5.31 9.21
CA LEU A 63 -15.39 4.89 7.83
C LEU A 63 -16.73 4.62 7.14
N VAL A 64 -16.95 5.20 5.96
CA VAL A 64 -18.10 4.87 5.12
C VAL A 64 -17.58 4.29 3.82
N ILE A 65 -18.04 3.08 3.48
CA ILE A 65 -17.64 2.38 2.27
C ILE A 65 -18.84 2.30 1.34
N ASP A 66 -18.81 3.15 0.32
CA ASP A 66 -19.78 3.13 -0.76
C ASP A 66 -19.54 1.95 -1.70
N GLU A 67 -20.63 1.43 -2.27
CA GLU A 67 -20.67 0.20 -3.07
C GLU A 67 -19.83 -0.92 -2.43
N SER A 68 -20.08 -1.19 -1.14
CA SER A 68 -19.22 -2.04 -0.30
C SER A 68 -18.95 -3.42 -0.89
N HIS A 69 -19.93 -3.96 -1.63
CA HIS A 69 -19.85 -5.28 -2.26
C HIS A 69 -18.78 -5.35 -3.36
N VAL A 70 -18.36 -4.19 -3.90
CA VAL A 70 -17.24 -4.05 -4.83
C VAL A 70 -16.00 -3.52 -4.11
N SER A 71 -16.15 -2.48 -3.30
CA SER A 71 -15.06 -1.76 -2.66
C SER A 71 -14.27 -2.62 -1.67
N VAL A 72 -14.94 -3.45 -0.87
CA VAL A 72 -14.29 -4.33 0.11
C VAL A 72 -13.38 -5.37 -0.57
N PRO A 73 -13.84 -6.16 -1.57
CA PRO A 73 -12.95 -7.03 -2.34
C PRO A 73 -11.78 -6.30 -3.00
N GLN A 74 -12.00 -5.05 -3.45
CA GLN A 74 -10.96 -4.25 -4.10
C GLN A 74 -9.80 -3.96 -3.15
N VAL A 75 -10.05 -3.61 -1.88
CA VAL A 75 -9.00 -3.38 -0.87
C VAL A 75 -8.04 -4.57 -0.80
N GLY A 76 -8.58 -5.79 -0.75
CA GLY A 76 -7.76 -7.01 -0.70
C GLY A 76 -6.98 -7.29 -1.97
N ALA A 77 -7.51 -6.89 -3.14
CA ALA A 77 -6.86 -7.10 -4.43
C ALA A 77 -5.70 -6.12 -4.69
N MET A 78 -5.77 -4.89 -4.14
CA MET A 78 -4.78 -3.83 -4.39
C MET A 78 -3.35 -4.26 -4.03
N TYR A 79 -3.15 -4.92 -2.89
CA TYR A 79 -1.83 -5.39 -2.47
C TYR A 79 -1.22 -6.36 -3.48
N LYS A 80 -1.98 -7.36 -3.94
CA LYS A 80 -1.48 -8.39 -4.86
C LYS A 80 -1.09 -7.79 -6.21
N GLY A 81 -1.94 -6.90 -6.74
CA GLY A 81 -1.67 -6.21 -8.00
C GLY A 81 -0.44 -5.32 -7.94
N ASP A 82 -0.32 -4.51 -6.87
CA ASP A 82 0.85 -3.64 -6.69
C ASP A 82 2.14 -4.45 -6.48
N ARG A 83 2.09 -5.51 -5.67
CA ARG A 83 3.24 -6.37 -5.39
C ARG A 83 3.77 -7.04 -6.66
N SER A 84 2.90 -7.64 -7.48
CA SER A 84 3.31 -8.27 -8.74
C SER A 84 4.06 -7.30 -9.66
N ARG A 85 3.53 -6.07 -9.83
CA ARG A 85 4.20 -5.02 -10.63
C ARG A 85 5.55 -4.61 -10.04
N LYS A 86 5.63 -4.43 -8.72
CA LYS A 86 6.87 -3.97 -8.07
C LYS A 86 7.94 -5.05 -8.00
N GLU A 87 7.56 -6.32 -7.87
CA GLU A 87 8.50 -7.45 -7.92
C GLU A 87 9.25 -7.47 -9.25
N THR A 88 8.58 -7.21 -10.38
CA THR A 88 9.24 -7.06 -11.68
C THR A 88 10.26 -5.91 -11.68
N LEU A 89 9.92 -4.74 -11.11
CA LEU A 89 10.86 -3.60 -11.03
C LEU A 89 12.10 -3.94 -10.21
N VAL A 90 11.93 -4.66 -9.10
CA VAL A 90 13.04 -5.10 -8.24
C VAL A 90 13.88 -6.16 -8.94
N GLU A 91 13.23 -7.13 -9.58
CA GLU A 91 13.90 -8.23 -10.28
C GLU A 91 14.84 -7.72 -11.38
N TYR A 92 14.40 -6.71 -12.12
CA TYR A 92 15.17 -6.07 -13.18
C TYR A 92 15.97 -4.85 -12.69
N GLY A 93 16.20 -4.68 -11.38
CA GLY A 93 17.11 -3.66 -10.85
C GLY A 93 16.70 -2.21 -11.12
N PHE A 94 15.42 -1.93 -11.31
CA PHE A 94 14.89 -0.56 -11.39
C PHE A 94 14.66 0.05 -10.01
N ARG A 95 14.39 -0.78 -8.99
CA ARG A 95 14.13 -0.36 -7.62
C ARG A 95 14.80 -1.30 -6.60
N LEU A 96 15.10 -0.76 -5.42
CA LEU A 96 15.58 -1.56 -4.29
C LEU A 96 14.47 -2.50 -3.79
N PRO A 97 14.80 -3.65 -3.17
CA PRO A 97 13.81 -4.51 -2.54
C PRO A 97 12.91 -3.80 -1.51
N SER A 98 13.43 -2.78 -0.84
CA SER A 98 12.67 -1.94 0.10
C SER A 98 11.48 -1.21 -0.55
N ALA A 99 11.47 -1.03 -1.88
CA ALA A 99 10.36 -0.40 -2.57
C ALA A 99 9.07 -1.25 -2.49
N LEU A 100 9.18 -2.55 -2.21
CA LEU A 100 8.04 -3.43 -1.94
C LEU A 100 7.30 -3.07 -0.65
N ASP A 101 7.97 -2.40 0.29
CA ASP A 101 7.37 -1.95 1.55
C ASP A 101 6.57 -0.66 1.39
N ASN A 102 6.75 0.08 0.28
CA ASN A 102 5.84 1.14 -0.12
C ASN A 102 4.68 0.55 -0.92
N ARG A 103 3.58 0.20 -0.28
CA ARG A 103 2.52 -0.62 -0.89
C ARG A 103 1.14 -0.33 -0.31
N PRO A 104 0.05 -0.70 -1.00
CA PRO A 104 -1.25 -0.80 -0.37
C PRO A 104 -1.20 -1.74 0.86
N MET A 105 -2.11 -1.50 1.80
CA MET A 105 -2.34 -2.42 2.90
C MET A 105 -2.83 -3.76 2.37
N ARG A 106 -2.47 -4.83 3.05
CA ARG A 106 -3.16 -6.10 2.88
C ARG A 106 -4.54 -6.02 3.54
N PHE A 107 -5.42 -6.93 3.18
CA PHE A 107 -6.77 -6.96 3.74
C PHE A 107 -6.76 -7.14 5.27
N ASP A 108 -5.91 -8.01 5.80
CA ASP A 108 -5.72 -8.23 7.23
C ASP A 108 -5.20 -6.99 7.96
N GLU A 109 -4.33 -6.20 7.32
CA GLU A 109 -3.83 -4.95 7.88
C GLU A 109 -4.91 -3.86 7.91
N TRP A 110 -5.71 -3.78 6.86
CA TRP A 110 -6.83 -2.84 6.78
C TRP A 110 -7.93 -3.17 7.79
N GLU A 111 -8.31 -4.45 7.90
CA GLU A 111 -9.33 -4.90 8.84
C GLU A 111 -8.93 -4.63 10.29
N ALA A 112 -7.65 -4.82 10.63
CA ALA A 112 -7.12 -4.58 11.97
C ALA A 112 -7.16 -3.10 12.41
N ILE A 113 -7.17 -2.16 11.47
CA ILE A 113 -7.13 -0.71 11.76
C ILE A 113 -8.42 0.01 11.39
N SER A 114 -9.34 -0.65 10.70
CA SER A 114 -10.60 -0.04 10.25
C SER A 114 -11.43 0.33 11.48
N PRO A 115 -11.87 1.60 11.59
CA PRO A 115 -12.66 2.03 12.73
C PRO A 115 -14.11 1.56 12.57
N GLN A 116 -15.03 2.15 13.33
CA GLN A 116 -16.45 1.93 13.10
C GLN A 116 -16.78 2.21 11.62
N THR A 117 -17.37 1.20 10.97
CA THR A 117 -17.54 1.21 9.51
C THR A 117 -19.02 1.09 9.16
N ILE A 118 -19.48 1.92 8.21
CA ILE A 118 -20.79 1.81 7.57
C ILE A 118 -20.56 1.29 6.15
N PHE A 119 -21.06 0.09 5.88
CA PHE A 119 -21.14 -0.46 4.53
C PHE A 119 -22.41 0.03 3.85
N VAL A 120 -22.28 0.63 2.67
CA VAL A 120 -23.40 1.12 1.86
C VAL A 120 -23.41 0.30 0.57
N SER A 121 -24.49 -0.46 0.35
CA SER A 121 -24.66 -1.29 -0.84
C SER A 121 -26.11 -1.74 -0.99
N ALA A 122 -26.61 -1.76 -2.23
CA ALA A 122 -27.89 -2.40 -2.56
C ALA A 122 -27.83 -3.92 -2.56
N THR A 123 -26.63 -4.48 -2.72
CA THR A 123 -26.35 -5.92 -2.78
C THR A 123 -25.16 -6.26 -1.87
N PRO A 124 -25.29 -6.19 -0.54
CA PRO A 124 -24.18 -6.46 0.38
C PRO A 124 -23.57 -7.84 0.12
N GLY A 125 -22.24 -7.92 0.12
CA GLY A 125 -21.51 -9.17 -0.04
C GLY A 125 -21.45 -10.01 1.24
N ASN A 126 -20.74 -11.13 1.16
CA ASN A 126 -20.56 -12.04 2.29
C ASN A 126 -19.81 -11.37 3.45
N TYR A 127 -18.80 -10.55 3.15
CA TYR A 127 -18.02 -9.86 4.16
C TYR A 127 -18.90 -8.96 5.01
N GLU A 128 -19.75 -8.16 4.37
CA GLU A 128 -20.67 -7.27 5.07
C GLU A 128 -21.69 -8.05 5.88
N ALA A 129 -22.22 -9.17 5.35
CA ALA A 129 -23.16 -10.02 6.09
C ALA A 129 -22.55 -10.63 7.36
N GLU A 130 -21.26 -10.99 7.33
CA GLU A 130 -20.53 -11.55 8.47
C GLU A 130 -20.15 -10.49 9.51
N HIS A 131 -19.96 -9.23 9.09
CA HIS A 131 -19.47 -8.15 9.96
C HIS A 131 -20.55 -7.13 10.36
N ALA A 132 -21.76 -7.20 9.80
CA ALA A 132 -22.84 -6.28 10.11
C ALA A 132 -23.45 -6.54 11.50
N GLY A 133 -23.29 -5.59 12.42
CA GLY A 133 -24.01 -5.58 13.69
C GLY A 133 -25.46 -5.08 13.58
N ARG A 134 -25.74 -4.19 12.61
CA ARG A 134 -27.07 -3.65 12.34
C ARG A 134 -27.23 -3.35 10.86
N ILE A 135 -28.36 -3.78 10.30
CA ILE A 135 -28.77 -3.47 8.93
C ILE A 135 -29.86 -2.39 8.99
N VAL A 136 -29.74 -1.38 8.14
CA VAL A 136 -30.70 -0.27 8.01
C VAL A 136 -31.07 -0.08 6.55
N GLU A 137 -32.34 0.22 6.29
CA GLU A 137 -32.82 0.51 4.93
C GLU A 137 -32.71 2.01 4.65
N GLN A 138 -32.10 2.37 3.52
CA GLN A 138 -32.06 3.75 3.03
C GLN A 138 -33.31 4.03 2.20
N VAL A 139 -34.19 4.90 2.70
CA VAL A 139 -35.38 5.36 1.97
C VAL A 139 -35.03 6.63 1.19
N VAL A 140 -35.03 6.55 -0.14
CA VAL A 140 -34.92 7.71 -1.04
C VAL A 140 -36.34 8.17 -1.38
N ARG A 141 -36.66 9.45 -1.12
CA ARG A 141 -37.97 10.07 -1.40
C ARG A 141 -37.83 11.18 -2.43
#